data_AF-A0A9D2RBP8-F1
#
_entry.id   AF-A0A9D2RBP8-F1
#
_cell.length_a   1.000
_cell.length_b   1.000
_cell.length_c   1.000
_cell.angle_alpha   90.00
_cell.angle_beta   90.00
_cell.angle_gamma   90.00
#
_symmetry.space_group_name_H-M   'P 1'
#
loop_
_entity.id
_entity.type
_entity.pdbx_description
1 polymer ?
#
loop_
_entity_poly.entity_id
_entity_poly.type
_entity_poly.pdbx_seq_one_letter_code
_entity_poly.pdbx_strand_id
1 'polypeptide(L)'
;FESESCAFEGLDKVYSYPGFQLKTYPVEDKDYVLSVVFMDDTVSTDEGISIGSTKDEVTEAYGEPSSKSATEMVYEKGDTELKVGLDGDSVSTLEITAVTEQ
;
A
#
# COMPACT_ATOMS: atom_id res chain seq x y z
N PHE A 1 -9.42 -11.14 9.82
CA PHE A 1 -10.50 -11.66 8.96
C PHE A 1 -9.85 -12.57 7.92
N GLU A 2 -10.53 -13.63 7.49
CA GLU A 2 -9.99 -14.58 6.50
C GLU A 2 -11.06 -14.87 5.45
N SER A 3 -10.66 -15.04 4.20
CA SER A 3 -11.55 -15.34 3.08
C SER A 3 -10.83 -16.20 2.05
N GLU A 4 -11.57 -16.98 1.25
CA GLU A 4 -10.99 -17.69 0.11
C GLU A 4 -10.25 -16.72 -0.81
N SER A 5 -9.00 -17.05 -1.12
CA SER A 5 -8.17 -16.25 -2.01
C SER A 5 -8.68 -16.37 -3.44
N CYS A 6 -8.76 -15.24 -4.14
CA CYS A 6 -9.18 -15.24 -5.55
C CYS A 6 -8.05 -15.56 -6.52
N ALA A 7 -6.80 -15.34 -6.11
CA ALA A 7 -5.62 -15.49 -6.96
C ALA A 7 -4.75 -16.70 -6.59
N PHE A 8 -4.83 -17.17 -5.34
CA PHE A 8 -3.99 -18.26 -4.82
C PHE A 8 -4.84 -19.39 -4.24
N GLU A 9 -4.29 -20.61 -4.16
CA GLU A 9 -4.94 -21.69 -3.43
C GLU A 9 -4.78 -21.48 -1.92
N GLY A 10 -5.89 -21.19 -1.22
CA GLY A 10 -5.91 -21.04 0.23
C GLY A 10 -6.77 -19.86 0.69
N LEU A 11 -6.47 -19.35 1.89
CA LEU A 11 -7.18 -18.22 2.48
C LEU A 11 -6.31 -16.97 2.50
N ASP A 12 -6.83 -15.86 1.95
CA ASP A 12 -6.28 -14.53 2.20
C ASP A 12 -6.62 -14.13 3.63
N LYS A 13 -5.67 -13.49 4.32
CA LYS A 13 -5.84 -13.05 5.70
C LYS A 13 -5.64 -11.56 5.81
N VAL A 14 -6.44 -10.95 6.68
CA VAL A 14 -6.37 -9.53 7.01
C VAL A 14 -6.16 -9.40 8.52
N TYR A 15 -5.03 -8.81 8.89
CA TYR A 15 -4.67 -8.45 10.25
C TYR A 15 -4.84 -6.95 10.44
N SER A 16 -5.70 -6.55 11.36
CA SER A 16 -5.98 -5.14 11.62
C SER A 16 -5.21 -4.67 12.86
N TYR A 17 -4.48 -3.58 12.70
CA TYR A 17 -3.78 -2.88 13.77
C TYR A 17 -4.29 -1.44 13.85
N PRO A 18 -4.06 -0.71 14.95
CA PRO A 18 -4.27 0.73 14.96
C PRO A 18 -3.49 1.38 13.82
N GLY A 19 -4.18 2.17 12.99
CA GLY A 19 -3.58 2.91 11.87
C GLY A 19 -3.38 2.14 10.56
N PHE A 20 -3.35 0.79 10.54
CA PHE A 20 -3.13 0.05 9.29
C PHE A 20 -3.71 -1.36 9.28
N GLN A 21 -3.86 -1.92 8.07
CA GLN A 21 -4.17 -3.33 7.84
C GLN A 21 -3.06 -4.01 7.06
N LEU A 22 -2.72 -5.23 7.47
CA LEU A 22 -1.83 -6.13 6.76
C LEU A 22 -2.67 -7.18 6.05
N LYS A 23 -2.58 -7.22 4.72
CA LYS A 23 -3.20 -8.27 3.89
C LYS A 23 -2.14 -9.29 3.49
N THR A 24 -2.49 -10.57 3.51
CA THR A 24 -1.59 -11.67 3.14
C THR A 24 -2.22 -12.54 2.06
N TYR A 25 -1.35 -13.23 1.33
CA TYR A 25 -1.72 -14.29 0.40
C TYR A 25 -0.99 -15.59 0.77
N PRO A 26 -1.63 -16.75 0.62
CA PRO A 26 -1.03 -18.04 0.93
C PRO A 26 -0.14 -18.53 -0.22
N VAL A 27 1.02 -19.09 0.10
CA VAL A 27 1.84 -19.89 -0.81
C VAL A 27 2.31 -21.13 -0.04
N GLU A 28 1.85 -22.31 -0.48
CA GLU A 28 2.02 -23.58 0.24
C GLU A 28 1.51 -23.44 1.69
N ASP A 29 2.35 -23.75 2.68
CA ASP A 29 2.02 -23.71 4.12
C ASP A 29 2.38 -22.38 4.79
N LYS A 30 2.57 -21.29 4.02
CA LYS A 30 3.00 -19.98 4.53
C LYS A 30 2.13 -18.84 4.01
N ASP A 31 1.91 -17.85 4.87
CA ASP A 31 1.30 -16.58 4.48
C ASP A 31 2.40 -15.55 4.17
N TYR A 32 2.35 -14.96 2.97
CA TYR A 32 3.23 -13.88 2.56
C TYR A 32 2.46 -12.55 2.59
N VAL A 33 3.16 -11.45 2.89
CA VAL A 33 2.54 -10.13 2.91
C VAL A 33 2.21 -9.69 1.48
N LEU A 34 0.93 -9.43 1.22
CA LEU A 34 0.46 -8.87 -0.03
C LEU A 34 0.51 -7.34 0.01
N SER A 35 -0.08 -6.74 1.04
CA SER A 35 -0.10 -5.28 1.15
C SER A 35 -0.23 -4.77 2.58
N VAL A 36 0.24 -3.54 2.77
CA VAL A 36 0.04 -2.71 3.95
C VAL A 36 -0.84 -1.54 3.54
N VAL A 37 -2.06 -1.50 4.08
CA VAL A 37 -3.03 -0.44 3.79
C VAL A 37 -3.13 0.47 4.99
N PHE A 38 -2.81 1.75 4.80
CA PHE A 38 -2.93 2.76 5.85
C PHE A 38 -4.40 3.12 6.01
N MET A 39 -4.85 3.21 7.26
CA MET A 39 -6.25 3.45 7.62
C MET A 39 -6.48 4.88 8.13
N ASP A 40 -5.45 5.50 8.70
CA ASP A 40 -5.48 6.87 9.22
C ASP A 40 -4.08 7.52 9.22
N ASP A 41 -3.97 8.71 9.79
CA ASP A 41 -2.78 9.56 9.85
C ASP A 41 -1.87 9.28 11.07
N THR A 42 -2.17 8.25 11.87
CA THR A 42 -1.38 7.91 13.06
C THR A 42 -0.14 7.05 12.76
N VAL A 43 -0.01 6.61 11.52
CA VAL A 43 1.12 5.82 11.01
C VAL A 43 1.67 6.44 9.73
N SER A 44 2.95 6.24 9.49
CA SER A 44 3.68 6.83 8.36
C SER A 44 4.64 5.81 7.75
N THR A 45 5.04 6.04 6.51
CA THR A 45 6.17 5.35 5.89
C THR A 45 7.48 5.74 6.59
N ASP A 46 8.55 4.98 6.35
CA ASP A 46 9.88 5.32 6.87
C ASP A 46 10.38 6.66 6.31
N GLU A 47 9.92 7.06 5.12
CA GLU A 47 10.20 8.35 4.50
C GLU A 47 9.27 9.48 4.99
N GLY A 48 8.36 9.20 5.95
CA GLY A 48 7.57 10.21 6.66
C GLY A 48 6.23 10.58 6.00
N ILE A 49 5.75 9.81 5.02
CA ILE A 49 4.47 10.06 4.36
C ILE A 49 3.34 9.34 5.09
N SER A 50 2.23 10.04 5.32
CA SER A 50 1.00 9.51 5.90
C SER A 50 -0.23 9.98 5.12
N ILE A 51 -1.41 9.46 5.48
CA ILE A 51 -2.66 10.07 5.05
C ILE A 51 -2.68 11.53 5.53
N GLY A 52 -3.11 12.45 4.66
CA GLY A 52 -3.08 13.90 4.91
C GLY A 52 -1.80 14.62 4.48
N SER A 53 -0.71 13.90 4.15
CA SER A 53 0.46 14.52 3.51
C SER A 53 0.08 15.20 2.19
N THR A 54 0.88 16.15 1.74
CA THR A 54 0.70 16.83 0.45
C THR A 54 1.41 16.08 -0.66
N LYS A 55 0.93 16.27 -1.89
CA LYS A 55 1.56 15.78 -3.11
C LYS A 55 3.04 16.19 -3.24
N ASP A 56 3.37 17.40 -2.81
CA ASP A 56 4.74 17.93 -2.87
C ASP A 56 5.64 17.20 -1.87
N GLU A 57 5.18 16.95 -0.64
CA GLU A 57 5.92 16.16 0.35
C GLU A 57 6.18 14.72 -0.16
N VAL A 58 5.18 14.10 -0.82
CA VAL A 58 5.35 12.77 -1.43
C VAL A 58 6.43 12.80 -2.52
N THR A 59 6.43 13.84 -3.37
CA THR A 59 7.41 14.00 -4.45
C THR A 59 8.81 14.30 -3.88
N GLU A 60 8.91 15.04 -2.77
CA GLU A 60 10.18 15.29 -2.08
C GLU A 60 10.76 14.01 -1.47
N ALA A 61 9.91 13.17 -0.88
CA ALA A 61 10.31 11.92 -0.24
C ALA A 61 10.73 10.83 -1.24
N TYR A 62 9.96 10.65 -2.32
CA TYR A 62 10.10 9.52 -3.25
C TYR A 62 10.59 9.90 -4.65
N GLY A 63 10.66 11.19 -4.99
CA GLY A 63 11.00 11.68 -6.31
C GLY A 63 9.83 11.66 -7.29
N GLU A 64 10.14 11.51 -8.58
CA GLU A 64 9.13 11.43 -9.63
C GLU A 64 8.48 10.03 -9.66
N PRO A 65 7.13 9.94 -9.73
CA PRO A 65 6.43 8.65 -9.75
C PRO A 65 6.64 7.90 -11.07
N SER A 66 6.52 6.57 -11.04
CA SER A 66 6.51 5.73 -12.25
C SER A 66 5.25 5.95 -13.09
N SER A 67 4.12 6.22 -12.42
CA SER A 67 2.85 6.58 -13.04
C SER A 67 2.12 7.67 -12.24
N LYS A 68 1.46 8.59 -12.94
CA LYS A 68 0.77 9.73 -12.32
C LYS A 68 -0.52 10.08 -13.04
N SER A 69 -1.56 10.33 -12.27
CA SER A 69 -2.83 10.91 -12.71
C SER A 69 -3.23 12.10 -11.81
N ALA A 70 -4.43 12.62 -12.00
CA ALA A 70 -4.97 13.66 -11.12
C ALA A 70 -5.30 13.15 -9.71
N THR A 71 -5.55 11.84 -9.57
CA THR A 71 -6.07 11.22 -8.35
C THR A 71 -5.12 10.16 -7.78
N GLU A 72 -3.98 9.92 -8.42
CA GLU A 72 -3.09 8.83 -8.04
C GLU A 72 -1.64 9.12 -8.44
N MET A 73 -0.71 8.68 -7.59
CA MET A 73 0.72 8.56 -7.89
C MET A 73 1.19 7.16 -7.50
N VAL A 74 1.97 6.53 -8.37
CA VAL A 74 2.53 5.18 -8.17
C VAL A 74 4.04 5.26 -8.20
N TYR A 75 4.68 4.58 -7.25
CA TYR A 75 6.12 4.46 -7.13
C TYR A 75 6.53 3.01 -7.06
N GLU A 76 7.59 2.63 -7.76
CA GLU A 76 8.10 1.26 -7.80
C GLU A 76 9.47 1.17 -7.14
N LYS A 77 9.68 0.13 -6.31
CA LYS A 77 10.97 -0.17 -5.67
C LYS A 77 11.14 -1.68 -5.54
N GLY A 78 11.94 -2.26 -6.43
CA GLY A 78 12.11 -3.71 -6.51
C GLY A 78 10.77 -4.39 -6.78
N ASP A 79 10.43 -5.38 -5.96
CA ASP A 79 9.17 -6.15 -6.07
C ASP A 79 8.01 -5.51 -5.27
N THR A 80 8.01 -4.18 -5.11
CA THR A 80 6.96 -3.46 -4.39
C THR A 80 6.52 -2.19 -5.11
N GLU A 81 5.24 -1.86 -4.94
CA GLU A 81 4.62 -0.61 -5.39
C GLU A 81 4.08 0.16 -4.17
N LEU A 82 4.35 1.46 -4.12
CA LEU A 82 3.63 2.40 -3.26
C LEU A 82 2.58 3.13 -4.10
N LYS A 83 1.31 2.99 -3.71
CA LYS A 83 0.16 3.64 -4.32
C LYS A 83 -0.35 4.74 -3.40
N VAL A 84 -0.36 5.95 -3.93
CA VAL A 84 -0.78 7.17 -3.23
C VAL A 84 -2.03 7.70 -3.92
N GLY A 85 -3.18 7.58 -3.28
CA GLY A 85 -4.41 8.23 -3.74
C GLY A 85 -4.45 9.69 -3.31
N LEU A 86 -4.97 10.55 -4.18
CA LEU A 86 -5.04 12.00 -3.96
C LEU A 86 -6.49 12.49 -3.95
N ASP A 87 -6.81 13.35 -3.00
CA ASP A 87 -7.97 14.24 -3.03
C ASP A 87 -7.46 15.68 -3.15
N GLY A 88 -7.48 16.21 -4.37
CA GLY A 88 -6.80 17.46 -4.70
C GLY A 88 -5.29 17.33 -4.51
N ASP A 89 -4.72 18.13 -3.60
CA ASP A 89 -3.29 18.12 -3.28
C ASP A 89 -2.95 17.30 -2.04
N SER A 90 -3.93 16.67 -1.38
CA SER A 90 -3.73 15.89 -0.15
C SER A 90 -3.83 14.39 -0.41
N VAL A 91 -3.01 13.61 0.29
CA VAL A 91 -3.04 12.14 0.28
C VAL A 91 -4.31 11.66 0.98
N SER A 92 -5.13 10.93 0.25
CA SER A 92 -6.39 10.34 0.74
C SER A 92 -6.28 8.85 1.01
N THR A 93 -5.42 8.13 0.29
CA THR A 93 -5.13 6.71 0.51
C THR A 93 -3.64 6.44 0.35
N LEU A 94 -3.15 5.45 1.09
CA LEU A 94 -1.76 5.02 1.03
C LEU A 94 -1.69 3.50 1.17
N GLU A 95 -1.12 2.82 0.19
CA GLU A 95 -0.97 1.36 0.18
C GLU A 95 0.38 0.94 -0.38
N ILE A 96 1.10 0.09 0.34
CA ILE A 96 2.30 -0.59 -0.17
C ILE A 96 1.88 -1.99 -0.57
N THR A 97 2.11 -2.39 -1.82
CA THR A 97 1.71 -3.70 -2.36
C THR A 97 2.93 -4.44 -2.89
N ALA A 98 3.01 -5.75 -2.66
CA ALA A 98 3.98 -6.62 -3.31
C ALA A 98 3.59 -6.86 -4.78
N VAL A 99 4.56 -6.82 -5.69
CA VAL A 99 4.38 -7.25 -7.07
C VAL A 99 4.55 -8.77 -7.11
N THR A 100 3.45 -9.49 -7.28
CA THR A 100 3.46 -10.95 -7.33
C THR A 100 3.37 -11.43 -8.77
N GLU A 101 4.23 -12.38 -9.15
CA GLU A 101 4.02 -13.15 -10.37
C GLU A 101 2.80 -14.07 -10.15
N GLN A 102 1.78 -13.94 -11.01
CA GLN A 102 0.59 -14.81 -11.02
C GLN A 102 0.89 -16.11 -11.77
#